data_AF-A0A024UBD1-F1
#
_entry.id   AF-A0A024UBD1-F1
#
_cell.length_a   1.000
_cell.length_b   1.000
_cell.length_c   1.000
_cell.angle_alpha   90.00
_cell.angle_beta   90.00
_cell.angle_gamma   90.00
#
_symmetry.space_group_name_H-M   'P 1'
#
loop_
_entity.id
_entity.type
_entity.pdbx_description
1 polymer ?
#
loop_
_entity_poly.entity_id
_entity_poly.type
_entity_poly.pdbx_seq_one_letter_code
_entity_poly.pdbx_strand_id
1 'polypeptide(L)'
;MLSVRAFVLLALMFATMAMCHAHKTKTKTYMFDPKTAGGVNGFIEVRYVYRHTKYVGAVIAANLDVKKAHWDALQKVDGNCTGPISEFRWHIHTKWDMPGTSGFLGECSLAKTGNHYDPDYACGPASEHVTEDKCKAVTPNYACTPKGYKANPKSCEKGDLSGKLGSLKAKKGKIRGKWFDRHYPEPSESASGWNMLMHAVCGNNAPRFVCAKAVK
;
A
#
# COMPACT_ATOMS: atom_id res chain seq x y z
N MET A 1 -17.84 -76.46 -13.02
CA MET A 1 -16.93 -76.15 -14.15
C MET A 1 -17.04 -74.67 -14.46
N LEU A 2 -15.87 -74.00 -14.52
CA LEU A 2 -15.59 -72.58 -14.81
C LEU A 2 -16.16 -71.50 -13.86
N SER A 3 -15.40 -70.50 -13.42
CA SER A 3 -13.95 -70.32 -13.36
C SER A 3 -13.70 -69.10 -12.46
N VAL A 4 -12.87 -69.28 -11.44
CA VAL A 4 -12.22 -68.23 -10.68
C VAL A 4 -11.23 -67.51 -11.61
N ARG A 5 -11.70 -66.45 -12.27
CA ARG A 5 -10.86 -65.37 -12.82
C ARG A 5 -11.39 -64.07 -12.23
N ALA A 6 -10.90 -63.76 -11.03
CA ALA A 6 -9.82 -62.79 -10.89
C ALA A 6 -10.38 -61.38 -11.10
N PHE A 7 -10.94 -60.76 -10.06
CA PHE A 7 -10.15 -59.90 -9.15
C PHE A 7 -9.24 -58.88 -9.86
N VAL A 8 -9.63 -58.35 -11.03
CA VAL A 8 -9.02 -57.14 -11.61
C VAL A 8 -10.08 -56.39 -12.38
N LEU A 9 -10.71 -55.39 -11.75
CA LEU A 9 -11.25 -54.15 -12.35
C LEU A 9 -12.08 -53.33 -11.33
N LEU A 10 -12.04 -53.70 -10.05
CA LEU A 10 -12.60 -52.90 -8.94
C LEU A 10 -11.51 -51.99 -8.35
N ALA A 11 -11.02 -50.99 -9.09
CA ALA A 11 -10.25 -49.84 -8.54
C ALA A 11 -9.77 -48.89 -9.65
N LEU A 12 -10.65 -48.12 -10.29
CA LEU A 12 -10.20 -47.04 -11.19
C LEU A 12 -11.24 -45.94 -11.43
N MET A 13 -11.97 -45.50 -10.40
CA MET A 13 -12.74 -44.23 -10.45
C MET A 13 -12.78 -43.49 -9.10
N PHE A 14 -11.68 -43.49 -8.36
CA PHE A 14 -11.49 -42.57 -7.22
C PHE A 14 -10.21 -41.79 -7.41
N ALA A 15 -10.23 -40.80 -8.31
CA ALA A 15 -9.16 -39.82 -8.43
C ALA A 15 -9.61 -38.51 -9.10
N THR A 16 -10.75 -37.94 -8.69
CA THR A 16 -10.91 -36.48 -8.77
C THR A 16 -10.37 -35.88 -7.49
N MET A 17 -9.05 -36.01 -7.30
CA MET A 17 -8.33 -35.16 -6.36
C MET A 17 -8.63 -33.72 -6.78
N ALA A 18 -9.45 -33.03 -5.99
CA ALA A 18 -9.54 -31.59 -6.04
C ALA A 18 -8.13 -31.06 -5.76
N MET A 19 -7.38 -30.79 -6.82
CA MET A 19 -6.17 -29.98 -6.73
C MET A 19 -6.65 -28.58 -6.34
N CYS A 20 -6.83 -28.35 -5.05
CA CYS A 20 -6.74 -27.03 -4.45
C CYS A 20 -5.34 -26.52 -4.79
N HIS A 21 -5.21 -25.93 -5.98
CA HIS A 21 -4.07 -25.13 -6.34
C HIS A 21 -4.03 -23.99 -5.32
N ALA A 22 -3.20 -24.15 -4.30
CA ALA A 22 -2.82 -23.06 -3.42
C ALA A 22 -2.20 -22.01 -4.33
N HIS A 23 -3.01 -21.05 -4.78
CA HIS A 23 -2.51 -19.88 -5.48
C HIS A 23 -1.48 -19.25 -4.55
N LYS A 24 -0.21 -19.27 -4.98
CA LYS A 24 0.86 -18.56 -4.28
C LYS A 24 0.44 -17.09 -4.19
N THR A 25 -0.14 -16.69 -3.06
CA THR A 25 -0.47 -15.29 -2.81
C THR A 25 0.83 -14.52 -2.81
N LYS A 26 1.02 -13.67 -3.82
CA LYS A 26 2.11 -12.71 -3.83
C LYS A 26 1.80 -11.70 -2.73
N THR A 27 2.75 -11.51 -1.82
CA THR A 27 2.65 -10.56 -0.72
C THR A 27 3.80 -9.56 -0.83
N LYS A 28 3.54 -8.31 -0.46
CA LYS A 28 4.55 -7.27 -0.27
C LYS A 28 4.38 -6.71 1.13
N THR A 29 5.46 -6.65 1.88
CA THR A 29 5.42 -6.12 3.25
C THR A 29 6.30 -4.89 3.32
N TYR A 30 5.73 -3.77 3.75
CA TYR A 30 6.44 -2.52 4.00
C TYR A 30 6.72 -2.45 5.50
N MET A 31 7.97 -2.68 5.88
CA MET A 31 8.38 -2.74 7.29
C MET A 31 8.91 -1.39 7.76
N PHE A 32 8.36 -0.88 8.85
CA PHE A 32 8.81 0.33 9.54
C PHE A 32 9.61 -0.13 10.77
N ASP A 33 10.93 -0.10 10.66
CA ASP A 33 11.82 -0.40 11.79
C ASP A 33 11.93 0.84 12.68
N PRO A 34 11.60 0.77 13.98
CA PRO A 34 11.65 1.93 14.87
C PRO A 34 13.02 2.63 14.91
N LYS A 35 14.12 1.95 14.60
CA LYS A 35 15.46 2.55 14.55
C LYS A 35 15.63 3.53 13.40
N THR A 36 14.97 3.28 12.26
CA THR A 36 15.11 4.09 11.03
C THR A 36 13.84 4.88 10.70
N ALA A 37 12.68 4.42 11.15
CA ALA A 37 11.37 5.06 10.97
C ALA A 37 11.00 5.96 12.17
N GLY A 38 11.99 6.60 12.82
CA GLY A 38 11.76 7.60 13.86
C GLY A 38 10.85 7.11 15.01
N GLY A 39 11.05 5.87 15.47
CA GLY A 39 10.29 5.27 16.56
C GLY A 39 8.95 4.62 16.16
N VAL A 40 8.52 4.73 14.90
CA VAL A 40 7.37 3.98 14.37
C VAL A 40 7.77 2.54 14.15
N ASN A 41 6.98 1.60 14.68
CA ASN A 41 7.24 0.17 14.57
C ASN A 41 6.05 -0.56 13.93
N GLY A 42 6.33 -1.48 13.01
CA GLY A 42 5.35 -2.43 12.48
C GLY A 42 5.33 -2.44 10.97
N PHE A 43 4.20 -2.81 10.36
CA PHE A 43 4.10 -3.02 8.92
C PHE A 43 2.80 -2.52 8.30
N ILE A 44 2.88 -2.33 6.98
CA ILE A 44 1.74 -2.39 6.06
C ILE A 44 2.00 -3.58 5.12
N GLU A 45 1.09 -4.53 5.07
CA GLU A 45 1.15 -5.72 4.23
C GLU A 45 0.13 -5.59 3.09
N VAL A 46 0.54 -5.94 1.88
CA VAL A 46 -0.30 -5.99 0.68
C VAL A 46 -0.30 -7.40 0.14
N ARG A 47 -1.47 -8.04 0.14
CA ARG A 47 -1.72 -9.38 -0.38
C ARG A 47 -2.51 -9.28 -1.67
N TYR A 48 -1.87 -9.64 -2.78
CA TYR A 48 -2.54 -9.65 -4.08
C TYR A 48 -3.56 -10.78 -4.15
N VAL A 49 -4.77 -10.47 -4.62
CA VAL A 49 -5.90 -11.40 -4.70
C VAL A 49 -6.13 -11.77 -6.16
N TYR A 50 -6.29 -13.08 -6.38
CA TYR A 50 -6.59 -13.64 -7.69
C TYR A 50 -7.85 -14.48 -7.62
N ARG A 51 -8.67 -14.44 -8.67
CA ARG A 51 -9.76 -15.39 -8.90
C ARG A 51 -9.39 -16.23 -10.11
N HIS A 52 -9.11 -17.51 -9.88
CA HIS A 52 -8.34 -18.32 -10.83
C HIS A 52 -7.04 -17.59 -11.19
N THR A 53 -6.75 -17.36 -12.46
CA THR A 53 -5.55 -16.64 -12.91
C THR A 53 -5.73 -15.12 -13.01
N LYS A 54 -6.95 -14.60 -12.83
CA LYS A 54 -7.26 -13.18 -13.01
C LYS A 54 -7.01 -12.39 -11.73
N TYR A 55 -6.20 -11.33 -11.82
CA TYR A 55 -6.03 -10.35 -10.76
C TYR A 55 -7.36 -9.61 -10.49
N VAL A 56 -7.71 -9.46 -9.21
CA VAL A 56 -8.98 -8.80 -8.80
C VAL A 56 -8.81 -7.68 -7.78
N GLY A 57 -7.57 -7.38 -7.38
CA GLY A 57 -7.25 -6.35 -6.39
C GLY A 57 -6.29 -6.84 -5.31
N ALA A 58 -6.14 -6.06 -4.24
CA ALA A 58 -5.30 -6.41 -3.11
C ALA A 58 -6.02 -6.20 -1.77
N VAL A 59 -5.71 -7.08 -0.81
CA VAL A 59 -6.02 -6.86 0.60
C VAL A 59 -4.82 -6.17 1.25
N ILE A 60 -5.07 -5.05 1.90
CA ILE A 60 -4.05 -4.26 2.57
C ILE A 60 -4.31 -4.32 4.07
N ALA A 61 -3.29 -4.63 4.88
CA ALA A 61 -3.40 -4.71 6.32
C ALA A 61 -2.33 -3.86 7.00
N ALA A 62 -2.72 -3.02 7.95
CA ALA A 62 -1.81 -2.19 8.73
C ALA A 62 -1.76 -2.66 10.19
N ASN A 63 -0.54 -2.77 10.71
CA ASN A 63 -0.23 -3.08 12.08
C ASN A 63 0.95 -2.20 12.48
N LEU A 64 0.67 -1.00 12.95
CA LEU A 64 1.69 -0.02 13.33
C LEU A 64 1.53 0.41 14.79
N ASP A 65 2.64 0.82 15.38
CA ASP A 65 2.75 1.48 16.67
C ASP A 65 3.51 2.79 16.51
N VAL A 66 2.86 3.89 16.84
CA VAL A 66 3.39 5.25 16.79
C VAL A 66 3.58 5.84 18.19
N LYS A 67 3.41 5.06 19.27
CA LYS A 67 3.55 5.56 20.65
C LYS A 67 4.92 6.17 20.95
N LYS A 68 5.97 5.60 20.35
CA LYS A 68 7.36 6.02 20.54
C LYS A 68 7.88 6.85 19.37
N ALA A 69 7.00 7.31 18.49
CA ALA A 69 7.41 8.14 17.38
C ALA A 69 8.07 9.44 17.88
N HIS A 70 9.10 9.88 17.16
CA HIS A 70 9.89 11.06 17.49
C HIS A 70 9.13 12.34 17.10
N TRP A 71 8.06 12.65 17.85
CA TRP A 71 7.19 13.79 17.57
C TRP A 71 7.92 15.14 17.62
N ASP A 72 8.85 15.32 18.55
CA ASP A 72 9.64 16.56 18.65
C ASP A 72 10.47 16.82 17.38
N ALA A 73 10.98 15.76 16.75
CA ALA A 73 11.71 15.89 15.49
C ALA A 73 10.77 16.26 14.33
N LEU A 74 9.54 15.72 14.32
CA LEU A 74 8.52 16.11 13.35
C LEU A 74 8.09 17.57 13.56
N GLN A 75 7.87 18.01 14.81
CA GLN A 75 7.50 19.38 15.14
C GLN A 75 8.57 20.39 14.71
N LYS A 76 9.87 20.02 14.78
CA LYS A 76 10.96 20.85 14.28
C LYS A 76 10.94 21.02 12.75
N VAL A 77 10.44 20.02 12.02
CA VAL A 77 10.27 20.11 10.56
C VAL A 77 9.02 20.90 10.18
N ASP A 78 7.93 20.71 10.94
CA ASP A 78 6.69 21.46 10.76
C ASP A 78 6.08 21.80 12.12
N GLY A 79 6.12 23.08 12.48
CA GLY A 79 5.63 23.58 13.78
C GLY A 79 4.15 23.31 14.05
N ASN A 80 3.35 23.01 13.02
CA ASN A 80 1.95 22.63 13.18
C ASN A 80 1.78 21.18 13.68
N CYS A 81 2.82 20.37 13.60
CA CYS A 81 2.81 18.98 14.03
C CYS A 81 3.17 18.84 15.52
N THR A 82 2.27 19.25 16.41
CA THR A 82 2.38 18.93 17.84
C THR A 82 1.82 17.52 18.09
N GLY A 83 2.72 16.57 18.35
CA GLY A 83 2.34 15.19 18.62
C GLY A 83 1.61 15.01 19.96
N PRO A 84 1.01 13.83 20.20
CA PRO A 84 0.96 12.68 19.29
C PRO A 84 -0.04 12.89 18.14
N ILE A 85 0.38 12.57 16.92
CA ILE A 85 -0.47 12.67 15.72
C ILE A 85 -1.34 11.41 15.61
N SER A 86 -2.65 11.60 15.39
CA SER A 86 -3.63 10.50 15.34
C SER A 86 -4.07 10.12 13.93
N GLU A 87 -3.64 10.84 12.90
CA GLU A 87 -4.09 10.65 11.53
C GLU A 87 -2.93 10.74 10.54
N PHE A 88 -2.91 9.81 9.57
CA PHE A 88 -1.88 9.74 8.56
C PHE A 88 -2.49 9.51 7.19
N ARG A 89 -2.10 10.35 6.23
CA ARG A 89 -2.26 10.00 4.81
C ARG A 89 -1.15 9.04 4.43
N TRP A 90 -1.40 8.22 3.43
CA TRP A 90 -0.58 7.09 3.03
C TRP A 90 -0.76 6.83 1.55
N HIS A 91 0.36 6.68 0.85
CA HIS A 91 0.41 6.61 -0.61
C HIS A 91 1.56 5.70 -1.08
N ILE A 92 1.44 5.21 -2.32
CA ILE A 92 2.53 4.53 -3.03
C ILE A 92 3.33 5.59 -3.79
N HIS A 93 4.62 5.69 -3.49
CA HIS A 93 5.53 6.55 -4.24
C HIS A 93 6.52 5.72 -5.07
N THR A 94 7.07 6.33 -6.14
CA THR A 94 7.70 5.58 -7.24
C THR A 94 9.23 5.47 -7.20
N LYS A 95 9.90 6.12 -6.26
CA LYS A 95 11.36 6.11 -6.13
C LYS A 95 11.82 5.58 -4.76
N TRP A 96 12.99 4.94 -4.70
CA TRP A 96 13.65 4.61 -3.45
C TRP A 96 15.16 4.73 -3.62
N ASP A 97 15.73 5.76 -3.05
CA ASP A 97 17.13 6.14 -3.23
C ASP A 97 17.84 6.23 -1.88
N MET A 98 17.83 5.09 -1.19
CA MET A 98 18.40 4.90 0.13
C MET A 98 18.84 3.44 0.33
N PRO A 99 19.90 3.19 1.12
CA PRO A 99 20.38 1.83 1.38
C PRO A 99 19.43 1.01 2.28
N GLY A 100 18.72 1.67 3.20
CA GLY A 100 17.82 1.02 4.16
C GLY A 100 16.48 0.54 3.56
N THR A 101 15.62 -0.01 4.43
CA THR A 101 14.27 -0.47 4.08
C THR A 101 13.15 0.42 4.61
N SER A 102 13.44 1.27 5.59
CA SER A 102 12.56 2.34 6.07
C SER A 102 13.36 3.61 6.32
N GLY A 103 12.65 4.74 6.40
CA GLY A 103 13.25 6.03 6.71
C GLY A 103 12.28 6.97 7.42
N PHE A 104 12.84 8.10 7.86
CA PHE A 104 12.16 9.13 8.63
C PHE A 104 12.45 10.54 8.11
N LEU A 105 11.40 11.37 8.03
CA LEU A 105 11.46 12.80 7.63
C LEU A 105 12.24 13.02 6.32
N GLY A 106 13.45 13.60 6.38
CA GLY A 106 14.26 13.93 5.20
C GLY A 106 14.64 12.71 4.35
N GLU A 107 14.70 11.52 4.94
CA GLU A 107 14.83 10.26 4.22
C GLU A 107 13.62 9.97 3.34
N CYS A 108 12.45 10.42 3.76
CA CYS A 108 11.20 10.31 3.02
C CYS A 108 10.94 11.52 2.11
N SER A 109 11.94 12.36 1.85
CA SER A 109 11.79 13.53 0.97
C SER A 109 11.40 13.16 -0.47
N LEU A 110 10.87 14.15 -1.21
CA LEU A 110 10.54 14.01 -2.64
C LEU A 110 11.73 13.49 -3.45
N ALA A 111 12.93 14.01 -3.21
CA ALA A 111 14.14 13.60 -3.92
C ALA A 111 14.46 12.11 -3.77
N LYS A 112 14.15 11.51 -2.61
CA LYS A 112 14.48 10.11 -2.29
C LYS A 112 13.35 9.13 -2.56
N THR A 113 12.10 9.58 -2.43
CA THR A 113 10.92 8.71 -2.50
C THR A 113 10.05 8.94 -3.74
N GLY A 114 10.23 10.07 -4.42
CA GLY A 114 9.49 10.40 -5.64
C GLY A 114 8.06 10.89 -5.36
N ASN A 115 7.29 10.96 -6.44
CA ASN A 115 5.88 11.33 -6.44
C ASN A 115 4.99 10.07 -6.37
N HIS A 116 3.67 10.28 -6.29
CA HIS A 116 2.67 9.24 -6.26
C HIS A 116 2.63 8.47 -7.58
N TYR A 117 2.42 7.16 -7.49
CA TYR A 117 2.20 6.33 -8.67
C TYR A 117 0.86 6.65 -9.34
N ASP A 118 0.88 7.07 -10.60
CA ASP A 118 -0.32 7.57 -11.31
C ASP A 118 -0.31 7.22 -12.81
N PRO A 119 -0.31 5.92 -13.18
CA PRO A 119 -0.19 5.51 -14.59
C PRO A 119 -1.39 5.92 -15.45
N ASP A 120 -2.52 6.26 -14.83
CA ASP A 120 -3.78 6.58 -15.49
C ASP A 120 -4.01 8.10 -15.62
N TYR A 121 -3.07 8.93 -15.18
CA TYR A 121 -3.17 10.40 -15.23
C TYR A 121 -4.41 10.95 -14.53
N ALA A 122 -4.67 10.47 -13.31
CA ALA A 122 -5.63 11.14 -12.44
C ALA A 122 -5.13 12.53 -12.01
N CYS A 123 -3.81 12.76 -12.08
CA CYS A 123 -3.15 14.05 -12.01
C CYS A 123 -3.39 14.79 -10.69
N GLY A 124 -3.33 14.11 -9.54
CA GLY A 124 -3.35 14.81 -8.26
C GLY A 124 -2.10 15.67 -8.03
N PRO A 125 -2.09 16.51 -6.98
CA PRO A 125 -1.01 17.48 -6.73
C PRO A 125 0.38 16.86 -6.51
N ALA A 126 0.44 15.56 -6.25
CA ALA A 126 1.67 14.80 -6.06
C ALA A 126 1.83 13.68 -7.08
N SER A 127 1.08 13.70 -8.19
CA SER A 127 1.22 12.76 -9.31
C SER A 127 2.65 12.78 -9.85
N GLU A 128 3.17 11.62 -10.27
CA GLU A 128 4.45 11.54 -10.99
C GLU A 128 4.43 12.29 -12.32
N HIS A 129 3.24 12.63 -12.83
CA HIS A 129 3.02 13.38 -14.05
C HIS A 129 2.61 14.84 -13.82
N VAL A 130 2.65 15.34 -12.58
CA VAL A 130 2.13 16.67 -12.21
C VAL A 130 2.71 17.83 -13.04
N THR A 131 3.93 17.70 -13.54
CA THR A 131 4.59 18.72 -14.36
C THR A 131 4.22 18.67 -15.84
N GLU A 132 3.58 17.59 -16.31
CA GLU A 132 3.17 17.42 -17.69
C GLU A 132 1.94 18.27 -18.02
N ASP A 133 1.86 18.78 -19.26
CA ASP A 133 0.81 19.73 -19.65
C ASP A 133 -0.61 19.18 -19.48
N LYS A 134 -0.82 17.89 -19.74
CA LYS A 134 -2.12 17.23 -19.54
C LYS A 134 -2.57 17.21 -18.08
N CYS A 135 -1.64 17.25 -17.11
CA CYS A 135 -1.98 17.28 -15.69
C CYS A 135 -2.23 18.69 -15.17
N LYS A 136 -1.60 19.73 -15.75
CA LYS A 136 -1.75 21.13 -15.30
C LYS A 136 -3.21 21.58 -15.21
N ALA A 137 -4.05 21.19 -16.16
CA ALA A 137 -5.48 21.52 -16.18
C ALA A 137 -6.33 20.66 -15.23
N VAL A 138 -5.88 19.45 -14.89
CA VAL A 138 -6.63 18.47 -14.10
C VAL A 138 -6.34 18.63 -12.60
N THR A 139 -5.08 18.87 -12.24
CA THR A 139 -4.59 18.93 -10.85
C THR A 139 -5.39 19.86 -9.93
N PRO A 140 -5.79 21.08 -10.33
CA PRO A 140 -6.58 21.96 -9.45
C PRO A 140 -7.94 21.38 -9.05
N ASN A 141 -8.49 20.46 -9.86
CA ASN A 141 -9.80 19.86 -9.66
C ASN A 141 -9.71 18.44 -9.07
N TYR A 142 -8.51 17.94 -8.77
CA TYR A 142 -8.33 16.61 -8.22
C TYR A 142 -8.97 16.50 -6.84
N ALA A 143 -9.94 15.60 -6.71
CA ALA A 143 -10.71 15.40 -5.49
C ALA A 143 -10.95 13.91 -5.24
N CYS A 144 -9.87 13.15 -5.08
CA CYS A 144 -10.00 11.74 -4.73
C CYS A 144 -10.58 11.56 -3.33
N THR A 145 -11.70 10.85 -3.27
CA THR A 145 -12.40 10.48 -2.04
C THR A 145 -12.93 9.07 -2.17
N PRO A 146 -13.22 8.34 -1.07
CA PRO A 146 -13.72 6.97 -1.18
C PRO A 146 -15.03 6.86 -1.97
N LYS A 147 -15.88 7.89 -1.88
CA LYS A 147 -17.12 8.01 -2.67
C LYS A 147 -16.82 8.21 -4.15
N GLY A 148 -15.92 9.15 -4.49
CA GLY A 148 -15.51 9.42 -5.86
C GLY A 148 -14.85 8.20 -6.51
N TYR A 149 -13.92 7.57 -5.78
CA TYR A 149 -13.26 6.34 -6.19
C TYR A 149 -14.23 5.20 -6.50
N LYS A 150 -15.24 4.99 -5.62
CA LYS A 150 -16.27 3.97 -5.85
C LYS A 150 -17.10 4.23 -7.10
N ALA A 151 -17.34 5.50 -7.44
CA ALA A 151 -18.10 5.90 -8.63
C ALA A 151 -17.24 5.83 -9.91
N ASN A 152 -15.99 6.27 -9.83
CA ASN A 152 -15.03 6.25 -10.94
C ASN A 152 -13.61 5.96 -10.42
N PRO A 153 -13.11 4.72 -10.55
CA PRO A 153 -11.78 4.36 -10.07
C PRO A 153 -10.64 5.19 -10.68
N LYS A 154 -10.81 5.71 -11.89
CA LYS A 154 -9.82 6.52 -12.61
C LYS A 154 -9.74 7.98 -12.14
N SER A 155 -10.66 8.41 -11.27
CA SER A 155 -10.61 9.77 -10.70
C SER A 155 -9.56 9.91 -9.58
N CYS A 156 -8.88 8.82 -9.23
CA CYS A 156 -7.90 8.75 -8.18
C CYS A 156 -6.60 8.22 -8.75
N GLU A 157 -5.48 8.77 -8.31
CA GLU A 157 -4.17 8.19 -8.61
C GLU A 157 -4.16 6.76 -8.05
N LYS A 158 -3.60 5.79 -8.80
CA LYS A 158 -3.53 4.41 -8.29
C LYS A 158 -2.73 4.33 -6.98
N GLY A 159 -1.77 5.21 -6.78
CA GLY A 159 -0.98 5.36 -5.56
C GLY A 159 -1.67 6.09 -4.41
N ASP A 160 -2.79 6.80 -4.63
CA ASP A 160 -3.48 7.57 -3.60
C ASP A 160 -4.40 6.68 -2.73
N LEU A 161 -3.80 5.90 -1.83
CA LEU A 161 -4.54 4.99 -0.95
C LEU A 161 -5.41 5.72 0.06
N SER A 162 -5.03 6.94 0.47
CA SER A 162 -5.81 7.75 1.41
C SER A 162 -7.09 8.27 0.79
N GLY A 163 -7.00 8.80 -0.42
CA GLY A 163 -8.17 9.24 -1.17
C GLY A 163 -9.10 8.08 -1.48
N LYS A 164 -8.55 6.90 -1.81
CA LYS A 164 -9.36 5.70 -2.13
C LYS A 164 -9.99 5.03 -0.90
N LEU A 165 -9.23 4.86 0.18
CA LEU A 165 -9.56 3.95 1.30
C LEU A 165 -9.69 4.66 2.64
N GLY A 166 -9.45 5.97 2.67
CA GLY A 166 -9.39 6.79 3.88
C GLY A 166 -8.00 6.80 4.53
N SER A 167 -7.76 7.80 5.36
CA SER A 167 -6.53 7.94 6.14
C SER A 167 -6.38 6.86 7.21
N LEU A 168 -5.14 6.52 7.52
CA LEU A 168 -4.82 5.67 8.67
C LEU A 168 -5.10 6.46 9.96
N LYS A 169 -5.81 5.85 10.90
CA LYS A 169 -6.12 6.47 12.19
C LYS A 169 -5.43 5.70 13.32
N ALA A 170 -4.68 6.40 14.17
CA ALA A 170 -4.10 5.83 15.36
C ALA A 170 -5.07 5.97 16.55
N LYS A 171 -5.34 4.85 17.23
CA LYS A 171 -6.09 4.81 18.49
C LYS A 171 -5.15 4.32 19.58
N LYS A 172 -4.98 5.12 20.65
CA LYS A 172 -4.01 4.84 21.73
C LYS A 172 -2.60 4.53 21.17
N GLY A 173 -2.17 5.30 20.15
CA GLY A 173 -0.88 5.15 19.48
C GLY A 173 -0.72 3.89 18.61
N LYS A 174 -1.79 3.14 18.32
CA LYS A 174 -1.76 1.97 17.44
C LYS A 174 -2.61 2.21 16.21
N ILE A 175 -2.11 1.82 15.04
CA ILE A 175 -2.89 1.77 13.79
C ILE A 175 -3.15 0.31 13.49
N ARG A 176 -4.44 -0.04 13.37
CA ARG A 176 -4.92 -1.37 13.01
C ARG A 176 -6.01 -1.20 11.98
N GLY A 177 -5.84 -1.83 10.83
CA GLY A 177 -6.87 -1.79 9.80
C GLY A 177 -6.64 -2.81 8.71
N LYS A 178 -7.71 -3.09 7.99
CA LYS A 178 -7.72 -3.99 6.83
C LYS A 178 -8.64 -3.39 5.79
N TRP A 179 -8.15 -3.29 4.57
CA TRP A 179 -8.85 -2.72 3.43
C TRP A 179 -8.78 -3.68 2.25
N PHE A 180 -9.74 -3.58 1.36
CA PHE A 180 -9.66 -4.21 0.05
C PHE A 180 -9.72 -3.12 -1.01
N ASP A 181 -8.75 -3.15 -1.91
CA ASP A 181 -8.67 -2.23 -3.02
C ASP A 181 -8.71 -3.02 -4.33
N ARG A 182 -9.83 -2.90 -5.04
CA ARG A 182 -10.07 -3.59 -6.32
C ARG A 182 -9.15 -3.08 -7.43
N HIS A 183 -8.72 -1.82 -7.37
CA HIS A 183 -7.83 -1.19 -8.36
C HIS A 183 -6.48 -0.81 -7.75
N TYR A 184 -6.04 -1.59 -6.75
CA TYR A 184 -4.64 -1.54 -6.32
C TYR A 184 -3.74 -1.90 -7.52
N PRO A 185 -2.53 -1.33 -7.64
CA PRO A 185 -1.63 -1.67 -8.73
C PRO A 185 -1.38 -3.18 -8.85
N GLU A 186 -1.40 -3.69 -10.07
CA GLU A 186 -1.12 -5.10 -10.31
C GLU A 186 0.32 -5.43 -9.91
N PRO A 187 0.62 -6.67 -9.50
CA PRO A 187 1.99 -7.04 -9.16
C PRO A 187 2.97 -6.98 -10.34
N SER A 188 2.50 -6.92 -11.59
CA SER A 188 3.31 -6.63 -12.79
C SER A 188 3.70 -5.16 -12.91
N GLU A 189 2.92 -4.24 -12.33
CA GLU A 189 3.20 -2.80 -12.27
C GLU A 189 4.23 -2.49 -11.17
N SER A 190 4.28 -3.30 -10.11
CA SER A 190 5.15 -3.08 -8.94
C SER A 190 6.64 -3.08 -9.32
N ALA A 191 7.29 -1.93 -9.14
CA ALA A 191 8.74 -1.78 -9.29
C ALA A 191 9.49 -1.88 -7.96
N SER A 192 10.78 -2.23 -8.00
CA SER A 192 11.65 -2.31 -6.82
C SER A 192 11.89 -0.96 -6.13
N GLY A 193 11.72 0.13 -6.87
CA GLY A 193 11.81 1.50 -6.35
C GLY A 193 10.56 1.97 -5.60
N TRP A 194 9.47 1.22 -5.58
CA TRP A 194 8.26 1.67 -4.91
C TRP A 194 8.37 1.63 -3.39
N ASN A 195 7.71 2.59 -2.75
CA ASN A 195 7.63 2.68 -1.30
C ASN A 195 6.23 3.08 -0.83
N MET A 196 5.90 2.67 0.39
CA MET A 196 4.72 3.10 1.12
C MET A 196 5.13 4.25 2.03
N LEU A 197 4.62 5.44 1.75
CA LEU A 197 4.93 6.65 2.50
C LEU A 197 3.72 7.10 3.29
N MET A 198 3.93 7.48 4.55
CA MET A 198 2.93 8.08 5.42
C MET A 198 3.25 9.57 5.63
N HIS A 199 2.22 10.40 5.51
CA HIS A 199 2.23 11.80 5.90
C HIS A 199 1.51 11.97 7.22
N ALA A 200 2.08 12.69 8.17
CA ALA A 200 1.42 13.03 9.43
C ALA A 200 0.43 14.19 9.19
N VAL A 201 -0.85 14.03 9.55
CA VAL A 201 -1.84 15.10 9.36
C VAL A 201 -1.85 16.03 10.57
N CYS A 202 -1.45 17.28 10.35
CA CYS A 202 -1.22 18.30 11.36
C CYS A 202 -2.04 19.55 11.00
N GLY A 203 -3.36 19.48 11.24
CA GLY A 203 -4.31 20.48 10.75
C GLY A 203 -4.38 20.44 9.22
N ASN A 204 -4.05 21.56 8.56
CA ASN A 204 -4.03 21.64 7.10
C ASN A 204 -2.72 21.09 6.48
N ASN A 205 -1.71 20.84 7.30
CA ASN A 205 -0.41 20.35 6.83
C ASN A 205 -0.36 18.82 6.85
N ALA A 206 0.39 18.26 5.91
CA ALA A 206 0.64 16.83 5.81
C ALA A 206 2.09 16.53 5.40
N PRO A 207 3.10 16.88 6.23
CA PRO A 207 4.49 16.60 5.91
C PRO A 207 4.76 15.09 5.78
N ARG A 208 5.73 14.74 4.93
CA ARG A 208 6.22 13.36 4.77
C ARG A 208 6.87 12.91 6.07
N PHE A 209 6.36 11.84 6.68
CA PHE A 209 6.71 11.45 8.04
C PHE A 209 7.60 10.21 8.08
N VAL A 210 7.08 9.07 7.62
CA VAL A 210 7.82 7.80 7.53
C VAL A 210 7.55 7.12 6.20
N CYS A 211 8.49 6.32 5.74
CA CYS A 211 8.40 5.62 4.47
C CYS A 211 9.10 4.27 4.58
N ALA A 212 8.65 3.30 3.79
CA ALA A 212 9.28 1.99 3.72
C ALA A 212 9.17 1.42 2.31
N LYS A 213 10.22 0.75 1.83
CA LYS A 213 10.14 -0.06 0.61
C LYS A 213 9.65 -1.46 0.94
N ALA A 214 9.10 -2.15 -0.05
CA ALA A 214 8.67 -3.53 0.16
C ALA A 214 9.88 -4.45 0.41
N VAL A 215 9.82 -5.23 1.48
CA VAL A 215 10.70 -6.38 1.71
C VAL A 215 10.04 -7.64 1.14
N LYS A 216 10.88 -8.59 0.71
CA LYS A 216 10.44 -9.91 0.24
C LYS A 216 10.14 -10.82 1.41
#